data_AF-A0A1H4V095-F1
#
_entry.id   AF-A0A1H4V095-F1
#
_cell.length_a   1.000
_cell.length_b   1.000
_cell.length_c   1.000
_cell.angle_alpha   90.00
_cell.angle_beta   90.00
_cell.angle_gamma   90.00
#
_symmetry.space_group_name_H-M   'P 1'
#
loop_
_entity.id
_entity.type
_entity.pdbx_description
1 polymer ?
#
loop_
_entity_poly.entity_id
_entity_poly.type
_entity_poly.pdbx_seq_one_letter_code
_entity_poly.pdbx_strand_id
1 'polypeptide(L)'
;MTATDPIACRYPAKTLFADEDAATAGAEAIRAKVEAAGRTYDQLYPYRCPGADHWHLSSKRQGISTCPICHRTGTAAWHTGEVWVISAHEYDWEPCEGQGAVAQNPLLEQARHAVEPEEGFGIGASQSVQSAVDSALDAWEDDIAELVRARRRANAAEREVERLRSELADQRASAPDSLHETTAAKAAPSTHTPEGTAE
;
A
#
# COMPACT_ATOMS: atom_id res chain seq x y z
N MET A 1 5.71 -32.09 -30.19
CA MET A 1 5.31 -30.67 -30.13
C MET A 1 4.13 -30.60 -29.18
N THR A 2 4.41 -30.52 -27.88
CA THR A 2 3.40 -30.43 -26.83
C THR A 2 2.74 -29.05 -26.90
N ALA A 3 1.41 -29.05 -26.95
CA ALA A 3 0.59 -27.85 -26.93
C ALA A 3 0.88 -27.05 -25.66
N THR A 4 1.25 -25.78 -25.82
CA THR A 4 1.36 -24.80 -24.74
C THR A 4 -0.01 -24.63 -24.11
N ASP A 5 -0.18 -25.08 -22.86
CA ASP A 5 -1.42 -24.93 -22.11
C ASP A 5 -1.83 -23.45 -22.07
N PRO A 6 -3.03 -23.07 -22.56
CA PRO A 6 -3.54 -21.73 -22.37
C PRO A 6 -4.17 -21.66 -20.98
N ILE A 7 -3.46 -21.12 -19.97
CA ILE A 7 -3.92 -20.56 -18.67
C ILE A 7 -2.67 -20.46 -17.77
N ALA A 8 -2.37 -19.40 -17.03
CA ALA A 8 -3.22 -18.34 -16.53
C ALA A 8 -2.50 -17.01 -16.66
N CYS A 9 -3.09 -16.07 -17.42
CA CYS A 9 -2.95 -14.67 -17.05
C CYS A 9 -3.14 -14.56 -15.54
N ARG A 10 -2.15 -14.03 -14.82
CA ARG A 10 -2.24 -13.87 -13.36
C ARG A 10 -3.37 -12.93 -12.94
N TYR A 11 -3.80 -12.06 -13.86
CA TYR A 11 -4.81 -11.03 -13.63
C TYR A 11 -5.88 -11.06 -14.73
N PRO A 12 -6.68 -12.15 -14.83
CA PRO A 12 -7.55 -12.38 -15.99
C PRO A 12 -8.69 -11.34 -16.11
N ALA A 13 -9.01 -10.63 -15.03
CA ALA A 13 -9.99 -9.54 -15.03
C ALA A 13 -9.45 -8.21 -15.58
N LYS A 14 -8.13 -8.08 -15.76
CA LYS A 14 -7.53 -6.87 -16.32
C LYS A 14 -7.53 -6.90 -17.84
N THR A 15 -7.58 -5.73 -18.45
CA THR A 15 -7.38 -5.58 -19.89
C THR A 15 -6.03 -6.17 -20.30
N LEU A 16 -6.04 -6.92 -21.39
CA LEU A 16 -4.89 -7.60 -21.97
C LEU A 16 -4.42 -6.82 -23.20
N PHE A 17 -3.11 -6.62 -23.30
CA PHE A 17 -2.46 -6.00 -24.44
C PHE A 17 -1.40 -6.96 -25.00
N ALA A 18 -1.25 -6.98 -26.32
CA ALA A 18 -0.30 -7.89 -26.98
C ALA A 18 1.15 -7.53 -26.66
N ASP A 19 1.45 -6.23 -26.61
CA ASP A 19 2.78 -5.68 -26.41
C ASP A 19 2.74 -4.37 -25.58
N GLU A 20 3.92 -3.84 -25.28
CA GLU A 20 4.11 -2.62 -24.49
C GLU A 20 3.53 -1.38 -25.18
N ASP A 21 3.66 -1.29 -26.50
CA ASP A 21 3.16 -0.18 -27.30
C ASP A 21 1.63 -0.13 -27.27
N ALA A 22 0.97 -1.28 -27.42
CA ALA A 22 -0.47 -1.43 -27.31
C ALA A 22 -0.96 -1.07 -25.90
N ALA A 23 -0.22 -1.48 -24.85
CA ALA A 23 -0.54 -1.09 -23.47
C ALA A 23 -0.39 0.42 -23.26
N THR A 24 0.67 1.02 -23.79
CA THR A 24 0.91 2.47 -23.74
C THR A 24 -0.20 3.25 -24.43
N ALA A 25 -0.54 2.87 -25.66
CA ALA A 25 -1.68 3.44 -26.38
C ALA A 25 -3.01 3.24 -25.62
N GLY A 26 -3.17 2.09 -24.97
CA GLY A 26 -4.30 1.82 -24.09
C GLY A 26 -4.39 2.79 -22.90
N ALA A 27 -3.27 3.09 -22.25
CA ALA A 27 -3.20 4.05 -21.15
C ALA A 27 -3.56 5.47 -21.61
N GLU A 28 -3.05 5.89 -22.77
CA GLU A 28 -3.39 7.19 -23.37
C GLU A 28 -4.87 7.30 -23.75
N ALA A 29 -5.45 6.23 -24.31
CA ALA A 29 -6.87 6.19 -24.62
C ALA A 29 -7.74 6.27 -23.36
N ILE A 30 -7.32 5.65 -22.25
CA ILE A 30 -8.01 5.79 -20.95
C ILE A 30 -7.88 7.22 -20.44
N ARG A 31 -6.69 7.81 -20.48
CA ARG A 31 -6.44 9.19 -20.09
C ARG A 31 -7.37 10.15 -20.83
N ALA A 32 -7.42 10.08 -22.16
CA ALA A 32 -8.26 10.95 -22.97
C ALA A 32 -9.75 10.83 -22.59
N LYS A 33 -10.24 9.62 -22.34
CA LYS A 33 -11.63 9.38 -21.90
C LYS A 33 -11.92 9.95 -20.50
N VAL A 34 -10.97 9.84 -19.57
CA VAL A 34 -11.12 10.35 -18.20
C VAL A 34 -11.12 11.88 -18.20
N GLU A 35 -10.17 12.50 -18.91
CA GLU A 35 -10.05 13.95 -19.04
C GLU A 35 -11.26 14.55 -19.77
N ALA A 36 -11.74 13.92 -20.85
CA ALA A 36 -12.96 14.35 -21.56
C ALA A 36 -14.21 14.29 -20.68
N ALA A 37 -14.23 13.42 -19.67
CA ALA A 37 -15.30 13.32 -18.69
C ALA A 37 -15.14 14.31 -17.51
N GLY A 38 -14.14 15.20 -17.55
CA GLY A 38 -13.86 16.19 -16.50
C GLY A 38 -13.34 15.59 -15.19
N ARG A 39 -12.80 14.36 -15.24
CA ARG A 39 -12.24 13.66 -14.07
C ARG A 39 -10.71 13.71 -14.08
N THR A 40 -10.11 13.58 -12.90
CA THR A 40 -8.66 13.46 -12.76
C THR A 40 -8.19 12.08 -13.21
N TYR A 41 -7.17 12.04 -14.07
CA TYR A 41 -6.54 10.81 -14.51
C TYR A 41 -5.45 10.37 -13.54
N ASP A 42 -5.62 9.18 -12.97
CA ASP A 42 -4.56 8.48 -12.26
C ASP A 42 -3.63 7.80 -13.27
N GLN A 43 -2.33 8.13 -13.22
CA GLN A 43 -1.36 7.60 -14.17
C GLN A 43 -1.33 6.07 -14.14
N LEU A 44 -1.57 5.46 -15.30
CA LEU A 44 -1.40 4.04 -15.53
C LEU A 44 -0.04 3.75 -16.19
N TYR A 45 0.56 2.64 -15.78
CA TYR A 45 1.85 2.16 -16.25
C TYR A 45 1.68 0.78 -16.90
N PRO A 46 2.20 0.61 -18.13
CA PRO A 46 2.37 -0.71 -18.74
C PRO A 46 3.25 -1.60 -17.86
N TYR A 47 2.89 -2.89 -17.80
CA TYR A 47 3.73 -3.91 -17.19
C TYR A 47 3.51 -5.27 -17.83
N ARG A 48 4.56 -6.10 -17.87
CA ARG A 48 4.50 -7.45 -18.43
C ARG A 48 3.89 -8.42 -17.42
N CYS A 49 2.96 -9.26 -17.87
CA CYS A 49 2.33 -10.25 -17.00
C CYS A 49 3.38 -11.24 -16.47
N PRO A 50 3.47 -11.46 -15.15
CA PRO A 50 4.45 -12.40 -14.59
C PRO A 50 4.21 -13.86 -14.97
N GLY A 51 3.01 -14.21 -15.43
CA GLY A 51 2.62 -15.59 -15.73
C GLY A 51 2.39 -15.89 -17.21
N ALA A 52 2.53 -14.91 -18.10
CA ALA A 52 2.21 -15.09 -19.52
C ALA A 52 2.78 -13.97 -20.40
N ASP A 53 2.86 -14.23 -21.70
CA ASP A 53 3.40 -13.27 -22.67
C ASP A 53 2.32 -12.28 -23.15
N HIS A 54 1.96 -11.34 -22.28
CA HIS A 54 1.11 -10.20 -22.58
C HIS A 54 1.33 -9.08 -21.56
N TRP A 55 0.70 -7.94 -21.83
CA TRP A 55 0.84 -6.72 -21.06
C TRP A 55 -0.46 -6.30 -20.40
N HIS A 56 -0.32 -5.52 -19.33
CA HIS A 56 -1.41 -4.99 -18.52
C HIS A 56 -1.11 -3.55 -18.11
N LEU A 57 -2.11 -2.91 -17.52
CA LEU A 57 -1.98 -1.59 -16.88
C LEU A 57 -2.09 -1.69 -15.36
N SER A 58 -1.26 -0.91 -14.68
CA SER A 58 -1.24 -0.76 -13.22
C SER A 58 -1.15 0.70 -12.83
N SER A 59 -1.72 1.08 -11.69
CA SER A 59 -1.52 2.41 -11.09
C SER A 59 -0.13 2.56 -10.43
N LYS A 60 0.67 1.49 -10.41
CA LYS A 60 2.03 1.45 -9.86
C LYS A 60 3.02 1.04 -10.94
N ARG A 61 4.21 1.64 -10.93
CA ARG A 61 5.30 1.26 -11.83
C ARG A 61 5.80 -0.14 -11.46
N GLN A 62 6.05 -0.96 -12.48
CA GLN A 62 6.79 -2.20 -12.34
C GLN A 62 8.26 -1.95 -12.71
N GLY A 63 9.17 -2.66 -12.06
CA GLY A 63 10.59 -2.69 -12.34
C GLY A 63 11.17 -4.02 -11.92
N ILE A 64 12.50 -4.11 -11.88
CA ILE A 64 13.23 -5.28 -11.38
C ILE A 64 14.09 -4.88 -10.18
N SER A 65 14.26 -5.79 -9.23
CA SER A 65 15.10 -5.58 -8.06
C SER A 65 15.60 -6.90 -7.48
N THR A 66 16.41 -6.84 -6.43
CA THR A 66 16.97 -7.99 -5.72
C THR A 66 16.07 -8.33 -4.54
N CYS A 67 15.60 -9.57 -4.50
CA CYS A 67 14.80 -10.06 -3.38
C CYS A 67 15.66 -10.13 -2.11
N PRO A 68 15.25 -9.54 -0.97
CA PRO A 68 16.04 -9.56 0.24
C PRO A 68 16.09 -10.93 0.94
N ILE A 69 15.23 -11.87 0.55
CA ILE A 69 15.12 -13.20 1.19
C ILE A 69 15.89 -14.25 0.41
N CYS A 70 15.64 -14.37 -0.90
CA CYS A 70 16.30 -15.37 -1.74
C CYS A 70 17.49 -14.82 -2.54
N HIS A 71 17.78 -13.51 -2.41
CA HIS A 71 18.86 -12.81 -3.11
C HIS A 71 18.82 -12.90 -4.64
N ARG A 72 17.68 -13.31 -5.21
CA ARG A 72 17.49 -13.38 -6.66
C ARG A 72 17.39 -11.98 -7.25
N THR A 73 18.36 -11.64 -8.09
CA THR A 73 18.35 -10.42 -8.89
C THR A 73 17.34 -10.54 -10.04
N GLY A 74 16.89 -9.40 -10.57
CA GLY A 74 15.92 -9.41 -11.68
C GLY A 74 14.49 -9.76 -11.27
N THR A 75 14.19 -9.79 -9.98
CA THR A 75 12.85 -10.11 -9.46
C THR A 75 11.92 -8.93 -9.70
N ALA A 76 10.74 -9.18 -10.28
CA ALA A 76 9.76 -8.12 -10.54
C ALA A 76 9.39 -7.40 -9.23
N ALA A 77 9.36 -6.07 -9.25
CA ALA A 77 9.03 -5.24 -8.09
C ALA A 77 8.04 -4.13 -8.47
N TRP A 78 7.26 -3.66 -7.50
CA TRP A 78 6.30 -2.58 -7.65
C TRP A 78 6.73 -1.35 -6.86
N HIS A 79 6.75 -0.19 -7.51
CA HIS A 79 7.01 1.08 -6.83
C HIS A 79 5.73 1.60 -6.18
N THR A 80 5.67 1.63 -4.85
CA THR A 80 4.48 2.08 -4.11
C THR A 80 4.33 3.60 -4.06
N GLY A 81 5.39 4.33 -4.39
CA GLY A 81 5.49 5.80 -4.28
C GLY A 81 6.70 6.23 -3.46
N GLU A 82 7.09 5.40 -2.49
CA GLU A 82 8.21 5.64 -1.57
C GLU A 82 9.27 4.54 -1.67
N VAL A 83 8.84 3.29 -1.87
CA VAL A 83 9.70 2.11 -1.87
C VAL A 83 9.34 1.15 -3.00
N TRP A 84 10.32 0.32 -3.37
CA TRP A 84 10.10 -0.85 -4.22
C TRP A 84 9.69 -2.03 -3.35
N VAL A 85 8.67 -2.76 -3.79
CA VAL A 85 8.17 -3.95 -3.10
C VAL A 85 8.28 -5.15 -4.02
N ILE A 86 8.93 -6.21 -3.56
CA ILE A 86 9.14 -7.45 -4.32
C ILE A 86 7.80 -8.11 -4.64
N SER A 87 7.61 -8.44 -5.91
CA SER A 87 6.46 -9.22 -6.37
C SER A 87 6.59 -10.67 -5.92
N ALA A 88 5.45 -11.34 -5.91
CA ALA A 88 5.39 -12.78 -5.84
C ALA A 88 6.26 -13.43 -6.93
N HIS A 89 7.17 -14.30 -6.52
CA HIS A 89 8.04 -15.07 -7.38
C HIS A 89 8.35 -16.40 -6.71
N GLU A 90 8.87 -17.34 -7.48
CA GLU A 90 9.31 -18.65 -6.99
C GLU A 90 10.83 -18.69 -6.84
N TYR A 91 11.28 -19.43 -5.83
CA TYR A 91 12.68 -19.77 -5.58
C TYR A 91 12.73 -21.23 -5.17
N ASP A 92 13.62 -22.02 -5.76
CA ASP A 92 13.70 -23.48 -5.54
C ASP A 92 12.36 -24.23 -5.68
N TRP A 93 11.56 -23.83 -6.68
CA TRP A 93 10.23 -24.39 -6.98
C TRP A 93 9.16 -24.17 -5.90
N GLU A 94 9.45 -23.30 -4.92
CA GLU A 94 8.51 -22.89 -3.89
C GLU A 94 8.22 -21.39 -3.96
N PRO A 95 7.02 -20.93 -3.53
CA PRO A 95 6.73 -19.51 -3.39
C PRO A 95 7.73 -18.85 -2.42
N CYS A 96 8.44 -17.82 -2.89
CA CYS A 96 9.41 -17.13 -2.06
C CYS A 96 8.72 -16.25 -1.01
N GLU A 97 9.14 -16.38 0.25
CA GLU A 97 8.65 -15.58 1.38
C GLU A 97 8.99 -14.08 1.25
N GLY A 98 9.93 -13.72 0.37
CA GLY A 98 10.27 -12.34 0.07
C GLY A 98 9.19 -11.57 -0.70
N GLN A 99 8.09 -12.21 -1.11
CA GLN A 99 6.93 -11.51 -1.64
C GLN A 99 6.43 -10.44 -0.66
N GLY A 100 6.27 -9.20 -1.13
CA GLY A 100 5.80 -8.10 -0.30
C GLY A 100 6.88 -7.47 0.58
N ALA A 101 8.11 -7.98 0.55
CA ALA A 101 9.25 -7.36 1.20
C ALA A 101 9.68 -6.09 0.44
N VAL A 102 10.24 -5.13 1.18
CA VAL A 102 10.91 -3.97 0.58
C VAL A 102 12.12 -4.51 -0.17
N ALA A 103 12.20 -4.17 -1.45
CA ALA A 103 13.31 -4.60 -2.29
C ALA A 103 14.60 -3.93 -1.83
N GLN A 104 15.73 -4.64 -1.92
CA GLN A 104 17.02 -4.02 -1.59
C GLN A 104 17.26 -2.85 -2.56
N ASN A 105 17.60 -1.68 -2.00
CA ASN A 105 17.81 -0.49 -2.81
C ASN A 105 19.00 -0.73 -3.76
N PRO A 106 18.89 -0.49 -5.07
CA PRO A 106 20.04 -0.63 -5.97
C PRO A 106 21.22 0.28 -5.60
N LEU A 107 20.99 1.38 -4.86
CA LEU A 107 22.07 2.22 -4.28
C LEU A 107 22.82 1.50 -3.15
N LEU A 108 22.15 0.62 -2.42
CA LEU A 108 22.73 -0.24 -1.38
C LEU A 108 23.63 -1.30 -2.00
N GLU A 109 23.20 -1.88 -3.12
CA GLU A 109 23.98 -2.86 -3.88
C GLU A 109 25.21 -2.19 -4.53
N GLN A 110 25.07 -0.98 -5.05
CA GLN A 110 26.20 -0.15 -5.50
C GLN A 110 27.13 0.24 -4.35
N ALA A 111 26.59 0.57 -3.17
CA ALA A 111 27.40 0.87 -1.99
C ALA A 111 28.14 -0.37 -1.49
N ARG A 112 27.51 -1.55 -1.45
CA ARG A 112 28.16 -2.81 -1.09
C ARG A 112 29.29 -3.14 -2.07
N HIS A 113 29.06 -3.04 -3.38
CA HIS A 113 30.13 -3.22 -4.38
C HIS A 113 31.24 -2.18 -4.30
N ALA A 114 30.95 -0.94 -3.91
CA ALA A 114 31.97 0.09 -3.72
C ALA A 114 32.86 -0.16 -2.49
N VAL A 115 32.42 -0.99 -1.56
CA VAL A 115 33.14 -1.33 -0.32
C VAL A 115 33.81 -2.71 -0.45
N GLU A 116 33.39 -3.57 -1.38
CA GLU A 116 34.10 -4.81 -1.70
C GLU A 116 35.47 -4.48 -2.32
N PRO A 117 36.57 -5.02 -1.76
CA PRO A 117 37.88 -4.82 -2.35
C PRO A 117 37.93 -5.53 -3.71
N GLU A 118 38.21 -4.79 -4.78
CA GLU A 118 38.53 -5.41 -6.06
C GLU A 118 39.73 -6.35 -5.87
N GLU A 119 39.56 -7.62 -6.24
CA GLU A 119 40.66 -8.56 -6.35
C GLU A 119 41.66 -8.04 -7.40
N GLY A 120 42.62 -7.21 -6.96
CA GLY A 120 43.67 -6.73 -7.85
C GLY A 120 44.36 -5.41 -7.50
N PHE A 121 43.81 -4.56 -6.62
CA PHE A 121 44.45 -3.28 -6.32
C PHE A 121 44.63 -3.05 -4.81
N GLY A 122 45.87 -3.22 -4.36
CA GLY A 122 46.27 -3.11 -2.96
C GLY A 122 46.15 -1.68 -2.42
N ILE A 123 45.01 -1.36 -1.83
CA ILE A 123 44.92 -0.45 -0.68
C ILE A 123 43.89 -1.10 0.26
N GLY A 124 44.37 -1.96 1.17
CA GLY A 124 43.51 -2.62 2.13
C GLY A 124 42.85 -1.60 3.06
N ALA A 125 41.55 -1.37 2.90
CA ALA A 125 40.74 -1.00 4.06
C ALA A 125 40.94 -2.12 5.09
N SER A 126 41.41 -1.79 6.29
CA SER A 126 41.59 -2.81 7.32
C SER A 126 40.25 -3.53 7.54
N GLN A 127 40.26 -4.85 7.77
CA GLN A 127 39.04 -5.63 8.07
C GLN A 127 38.13 -4.96 9.13
N SER A 128 38.71 -4.16 10.03
CA SER A 128 37.99 -3.35 11.01
C SER A 128 37.12 -2.23 10.40
N VAL A 129 37.56 -1.59 9.31
CA VAL A 129 36.78 -0.56 8.59
C VAL A 129 35.64 -1.23 7.83
N GLN A 130 35.90 -2.35 7.17
CA GLN A 130 34.87 -3.14 6.48
C GLN A 130 33.77 -3.58 7.45
N SER A 131 34.16 -4.19 8.57
CA SER A 131 33.23 -4.64 9.62
C SER A 131 32.44 -3.49 10.25
N ALA A 132 33.04 -2.30 10.38
CA ALA A 132 32.34 -1.12 10.87
C ALA A 132 31.31 -0.59 9.88
N VAL A 133 31.59 -0.66 8.58
CA VAL A 133 30.64 -0.29 7.52
C VAL A 133 29.49 -1.30 7.46
N ASP A 134 29.79 -2.60 7.49
CA ASP A 134 28.77 -3.66 7.49
C ASP A 134 27.84 -3.53 8.71
N SER A 135 28.41 -3.31 9.90
CA SER A 135 27.62 -3.11 11.12
C SER A 135 26.73 -1.86 11.05
N ALA A 136 27.20 -0.79 10.38
CA ALA A 136 26.41 0.42 10.19
C ALA A 136 25.29 0.23 9.16
N LEU A 137 25.52 -0.58 8.12
CA LEU A 137 24.50 -0.96 7.15
C LEU A 137 23.43 -1.86 7.79
N ASP A 138 23.83 -2.85 8.57
CA ASP A 138 22.91 -3.73 9.29
C ASP A 138 22.03 -2.94 10.27
N ALA A 139 22.64 -2.01 11.04
CA ALA A 139 21.89 -1.13 11.94
C ALA A 139 20.90 -0.23 11.20
N TRP A 140 21.28 0.28 10.02
CA TRP A 140 20.40 1.09 9.19
C TRP A 140 19.26 0.26 8.56
N GLU A 141 19.52 -1.00 8.19
CA GLU A 141 18.48 -1.93 7.73
C GLU A 141 17.46 -2.23 8.85
N ASP A 142 17.92 -2.42 10.08
CA ASP A 142 17.06 -2.58 11.26
C ASP A 142 16.20 -1.34 11.53
N ASP A 143 16.78 -0.13 11.46
CA ASP A 143 16.06 1.13 11.62
C ASP A 143 14.96 1.29 10.55
N ILE A 144 15.24 0.93 9.30
CA ILE A 144 14.24 0.93 8.22
C ILE A 144 13.13 -0.07 8.54
N ALA A 145 13.47 -1.27 9.00
CA ALA A 145 12.48 -2.28 9.35
C ALA A 145 11.55 -1.80 10.48
N GLU A 146 12.10 -1.11 11.48
CA GLU A 146 11.30 -0.49 12.54
C GLU A 146 10.36 0.60 12.03
N LEU A 147 10.85 1.50 11.17
CA LEU A 147 10.04 2.53 10.53
C LEU A 147 8.89 1.93 9.71
N VAL A 148 9.15 0.86 8.96
CA VAL A 148 8.11 0.13 8.21
C VAL A 148 7.06 -0.47 9.14
N ARG A 149 7.47 -1.10 10.25
CA ARG A 149 6.55 -1.62 11.27
C ARG A 149 5.71 -0.49 11.89
N ALA A 150 6.32 0.66 12.18
CA ALA A 150 5.61 1.82 12.70
C ALA A 150 4.57 2.37 11.72
N ARG A 151 4.91 2.47 10.43
CA ARG A 151 3.98 2.90 9.38
C ARG A 151 2.80 1.94 9.22
N ARG A 152 3.03 0.62 9.30
CA ARG A 152 1.95 -0.38 9.29
C ARG A 152 0.96 -0.19 10.44
N ARG A 153 1.48 0.07 11.66
CA ARG A 153 0.64 0.38 12.83
C ARG A 153 -0.16 1.67 12.63
N ALA A 154 0.46 2.72 12.10
CA ALA A 154 -0.22 3.98 11.80
C ALA A 154 -1.36 3.79 10.79
N ASN A 155 -1.12 3.10 9.67
CA ASN A 155 -2.16 2.85 8.67
C ASN A 155 -3.30 1.97 9.21
N ALA A 156 -3.00 1.03 10.12
CA ALA A 156 -4.04 0.25 10.79
C ALA A 156 -4.89 1.12 11.73
N ALA A 157 -4.27 2.02 12.49
CA ALA A 157 -4.97 2.97 13.33
C ALA A 157 -5.84 3.95 12.51
N GLU A 158 -5.35 4.44 11.37
CA GLU A 158 -6.11 5.31 10.47
C GLU A 158 -7.39 4.61 9.95
N ARG A 159 -7.30 3.34 9.54
CA ARG A 159 -8.48 2.56 9.13
C ARG A 159 -9.48 2.37 10.26
N GLU A 160 -8.98 2.13 11.46
CA GLU A 160 -9.84 1.96 12.64
C GLU A 160 -10.56 3.26 13.02
N VAL A 161 -9.88 4.40 12.93
CA VAL A 161 -10.49 5.72 13.11
C VAL A 161 -11.59 5.95 12.08
N GLU A 162 -11.36 5.60 10.82
CA GLU A 162 -12.36 5.75 9.76
C GLU A 162 -13.58 4.84 9.96
N ARG A 163 -13.35 3.59 10.42
CA ARG A 163 -14.42 2.66 10.82
C ARG A 163 -15.28 3.26 11.94
N LEU A 164 -14.65 3.73 13.01
CA LEU A 164 -15.35 4.34 14.15
C LEU A 164 -16.11 5.62 13.78
N ARG A 165 -15.56 6.44 12.87
CA ARG A 165 -16.26 7.62 12.34
C ARG A 165 -17.52 7.24 11.58
N SER A 166 -17.44 6.19 10.76
CA SER A 166 -18.59 5.66 10.02
C SER A 166 -19.67 5.13 10.97
N GLU A 167 -19.29 4.33 11.97
CA GLU A 167 -20.23 3.83 12.98
C GLU A 167 -20.92 4.94 13.77
N LEU A 168 -20.17 6.00 14.13
CA LEU A 168 -20.74 7.15 14.82
C LEU A 168 -21.72 7.93 13.93
N ALA A 169 -21.42 8.05 12.63
CA ALA A 169 -22.31 8.68 11.66
C ALA A 169 -23.61 7.89 11.51
N ASP A 170 -23.53 6.56 11.42
CA ASP A 170 -24.69 5.66 11.32
C ASP A 170 -25.56 5.70 12.58
N GLN A 171 -24.94 5.72 13.78
CA GLN A 171 -25.65 5.86 15.05
C GLN A 171 -26.38 7.21 15.15
N ARG A 172 -25.76 8.30 14.69
CA ARG A 172 -26.41 9.62 14.65
C ARG A 172 -27.57 9.66 13.66
N ALA A 173 -27.44 9.01 12.51
CA ALA A 173 -28.51 8.91 11.51
C ALA A 173 -29.67 8.01 11.97
N SER A 174 -29.37 7.00 12.80
CA SER A 174 -30.34 6.02 13.31
C SER A 174 -30.97 6.42 14.65
N ALA A 175 -30.51 7.51 15.27
CA ALA A 175 -31.11 8.02 16.50
C ALA A 175 -32.52 8.56 16.16
N PRO A 176 -33.60 7.96 16.69
CA PRO A 176 -34.94 8.50 16.48
C PRO A 176 -35.02 9.89 17.09
N ASP A 177 -35.70 10.78 16.37
CA ASP A 177 -35.96 12.18 16.72
C ASP A 177 -36.89 12.25 17.95
N SER A 178 -36.39 11.84 19.13
CA SER A 178 -37.17 11.78 20.37
C SER A 178 -37.06 13.08 21.19
N LEU A 179 -36.91 14.22 20.52
CA LEU A 179 -36.86 15.54 21.15
C LEU A 179 -37.84 16.54 20.54
N HIS A 180 -39.06 16.10 20.18
CA HIS A 180 -40.19 17.03 20.05
C HIS A 180 -41.52 16.35 20.39
N GLU A 181 -41.84 16.20 21.68
CA GLU A 181 -43.18 16.50 22.20
C GLU A 181 -43.19 16.53 23.74
N THR A 182 -43.08 17.73 24.31
CA THR A 182 -43.71 18.02 25.60
C THR A 182 -44.24 19.45 25.55
N THR A 183 -45.30 19.61 24.77
CA THR A 183 -46.14 20.79 24.75
C THR A 183 -47.01 20.83 26.01
N ALA A 184 -46.80 21.90 26.79
CA ALA A 184 -47.81 22.65 27.53
C ALA A 184 -48.87 21.88 28.37
N ALA A 185 -48.59 21.71 29.67
CA ALA A 185 -49.64 21.65 30.68
C ALA A 185 -49.72 22.99 31.43
N LYS A 186 -50.68 23.82 30.99
CA LYS A 186 -51.14 25.07 31.60
C LYS A 186 -51.64 24.82 33.03
N ALA A 187 -50.85 25.16 34.04
CA ALA A 187 -51.33 25.25 35.42
C ALA A 187 -52.02 26.61 35.62
N ALA A 188 -53.35 26.59 35.70
CA ALA A 188 -54.17 27.70 36.16
C ALA A 188 -54.19 27.76 37.71
N PRO A 189 -54.45 28.93 38.32
CA PRO A 189 -54.28 29.15 39.75
C PRO A 189 -55.48 28.62 40.55
N SER A 190 -55.24 27.77 41.55
CA SER A 190 -56.26 27.43 42.55
C SER A 190 -56.14 28.39 43.74
N THR A 191 -57.02 29.38 43.73
CA THR A 191 -57.45 30.10 44.92
C THR A 191 -58.24 29.16 45.81
N HIS A 192 -57.71 28.82 46.99
CA HIS A 192 -58.54 28.28 48.06
C HIS A 192 -58.26 29.04 49.36
N THR A 193 -59.10 30.03 49.61
CA THR A 193 -59.37 30.58 50.94
C THR A 193 -60.22 29.56 51.70
N PRO A 194 -59.98 29.35 53.01
CA PRO A 194 -61.06 29.06 53.93
C PRO A 194 -61.19 30.18 54.96
N GLU A 195 -62.38 30.79 54.98
CA GLU A 195 -62.90 31.59 56.09
C GLU A 195 -63.10 30.73 57.34
N GLY A 196 -62.79 31.33 58.51
CA GLY A 196 -63.50 31.21 59.80
C GLY A 196 -63.64 29.81 60.43
N THR A 197 -63.69 29.61 61.75
CA THR A 197 -64.14 30.48 62.85
C THR A 197 -63.88 29.72 64.18
N ALA A 198 -63.63 30.47 65.27
CA ALA A 198 -63.79 30.12 66.70
C ALA A 198 -62.86 29.03 67.29
N GLU A 199 -62.29 29.16 68.50
CA GLU A 199 -62.59 29.97 69.70
C GLU A 199 -61.36 30.66 70.29
#